data_AF-A0A2V7V3P8-F1
#
_entry.id   AF-A0A2V7V3P8-F1
#
_cell.length_a   1.000
_cell.length_b   1.000
_cell.length_c   1.000
_cell.angle_alpha   90.00
_cell.angle_beta   90.00
_cell.angle_gamma   90.00
#
_symmetry.space_group_name_H-M   'P 1'
#
loop_
_entity.id
_entity.type
_entity.pdbx_description
1 polymer ?
#
loop_
_entity_poly.entity_id
_entity_poly.type
_entity_poly.pdbx_seq_one_letter_code
_entity_poly.pdbx_strand_id
1 'polypeptide(L)'
;MARLPSVSCFLLGETICHSSTPHPIPPHVGGGERCCSFGSAPLALVCVRWVGRLSWTPEKLPLIRLDRVSKDYTEGTKTRAVLREASATVAEGEFVAIRGRSGSGKSTLLNLLAGIDLPTAGDVWIGGACLNRLSPRARTLFRRDHLGFIFQFFNLIPTLTAQENVQLPAELPGGPRREAAGRARALLDQVGLLDRA
;
A
#
# COMPACT_ATOMS: atom_id res chain seq x y z
N MET A 1 -4.36 -13.05 24.01
CA MET A 1 -3.98 -11.76 23.38
C MET A 1 -3.23 -12.11 22.10
N ALA A 2 -3.94 -12.27 20.99
CA ALA A 2 -3.37 -12.81 19.75
C ALA A 2 -2.49 -11.76 19.07
N ARG A 3 -1.18 -12.04 18.92
CA ARG A 3 -0.28 -11.26 18.07
C ARG A 3 -0.64 -11.57 16.62
N LEU A 4 -1.14 -10.58 15.89
CA LEU A 4 -1.28 -10.66 14.44
C LEU A 4 0.12 -10.86 13.83
N PRO A 5 0.27 -11.71 12.79
CA PRO A 5 1.54 -11.91 12.12
C PRO A 5 2.06 -10.58 11.55
N SER A 6 3.38 -10.40 11.57
CA SER A 6 4.07 -9.21 11.06
C SER A 6 3.80 -9.03 9.57
N VAL A 7 2.82 -8.19 9.24
CA VAL A 7 2.46 -7.82 7.87
C VAL A 7 3.45 -6.76 7.38
N SER A 8 4.43 -7.15 6.56
CA SER A 8 5.20 -6.19 5.75
C SER A 8 4.57 -6.11 4.36
N CYS A 9 3.56 -5.24 4.20
CA CYS A 9 2.97 -4.95 2.90
C CYS A 9 3.66 -3.71 2.31
N PHE A 10 4.46 -3.89 1.26
CA PHE A 10 5.06 -2.79 0.49
C PHE A 10 4.08 -2.36 -0.61
N LEU A 11 3.46 -1.19 -0.45
CA LEU A 11 2.69 -0.54 -1.52
C LEU A 11 3.63 0.37 -2.31
N LEU A 12 4.04 -0.08 -3.50
CA LEU A 12 4.82 0.76 -4.42
C LEU A 12 3.88 1.77 -5.11
N GLY A 13 4.22 3.04 -4.93
CA GLY A 13 3.53 4.18 -5.53
C GLY A 13 3.62 4.22 -7.06
N GLU A 14 2.66 4.94 -7.63
CA GLU A 14 2.35 5.07 -9.04
C GLU A 14 3.55 5.34 -9.95
N THR A 15 3.79 4.47 -10.94
CA THR A 15 4.67 4.79 -12.07
C THR A 15 3.97 5.81 -12.96
N ILE A 16 4.47 7.05 -12.97
CA ILE A 16 4.08 8.06 -13.96
C ILE A 16 4.72 7.67 -15.30
N CYS A 17 3.90 7.21 -16.24
CA CYS A 17 4.31 7.16 -17.65
C CYS A 17 4.27 8.59 -18.20
N HIS A 18 5.42 9.24 -18.25
CA HIS A 18 5.70 10.33 -19.19
C HIS A 18 6.72 9.83 -20.20
N SER A 19 6.53 10.24 -21.45
CA SER A 19 7.30 9.94 -22.65
C SER A 19 6.96 8.64 -23.39
N SER A 20 6.50 8.86 -24.61
CA SER A 20 6.29 7.96 -25.72
C SER A 20 7.62 7.59 -26.36
N THR A 21 8.25 6.51 -25.90
CA THR A 21 9.26 5.76 -26.66
C THR A 21 9.24 4.28 -26.21
N PRO A 22 9.17 3.32 -27.15
CA PRO A 22 9.20 1.89 -26.80
C PRO A 22 10.64 1.44 -26.50
N HIS A 23 10.94 1.10 -25.25
CA HIS A 23 12.14 0.32 -24.93
C HIS A 23 11.85 -1.18 -25.08
N PRO A 24 12.77 -1.97 -25.68
CA PRO A 24 12.56 -3.39 -25.92
C PRO A 24 12.62 -4.17 -24.60
N ILE A 25 11.56 -4.93 -24.34
CA ILE A 25 11.46 -5.92 -23.27
C ILE A 25 12.30 -7.14 -23.69
N PRO A 26 13.21 -7.68 -22.85
CA PRO A 26 13.95 -8.90 -23.19
C PRO A 26 13.01 -10.11 -23.32
N PRO A 27 13.24 -11.01 -24.29
CA PRO A 27 12.24 -11.97 -24.73
C PRO A 27 12.30 -13.26 -23.91
N HIS A 28 11.79 -13.27 -22.68
CA HIS A 28 11.45 -14.52 -21.97
C HIS A 28 10.25 -14.30 -21.05
N VAL A 29 9.06 -14.10 -21.63
CA VAL A 29 7.81 -13.93 -20.88
C VAL A 29 6.76 -14.89 -21.42
N GLY A 30 6.64 -16.03 -20.76
CA GLY A 30 5.44 -16.88 -20.83
C GLY A 30 4.70 -16.76 -19.50
N GLY A 31 3.72 -15.87 -19.39
CA GLY A 31 2.96 -15.65 -18.17
C GLY A 31 1.58 -15.08 -18.45
N GLY A 32 0.53 -15.83 -18.11
CA GLY A 32 -0.86 -15.43 -18.34
C GLY A 32 -1.29 -14.27 -17.45
N GLU A 33 -1.77 -13.20 -18.10
CA GLU A 33 -2.41 -12.04 -17.47
C GLU A 33 -3.78 -12.42 -16.93
N ARG A 34 -4.11 -11.98 -15.70
CA ARG A 34 -5.50 -11.96 -15.24
C ARG A 34 -5.88 -10.52 -14.93
N CYS A 35 -6.69 -9.95 -15.82
CA CYS A 35 -7.33 -8.67 -15.61
C CYS A 35 -8.52 -8.88 -14.68
N CYS A 36 -8.42 -8.42 -13.43
CA CYS A 36 -9.59 -8.34 -12.56
C CYS A 36 -10.48 -7.22 -13.10
N SER A 37 -11.58 -7.56 -13.76
CA SER A 37 -12.54 -6.60 -14.27
C SER A 37 -13.33 -5.98 -13.11
N PHE A 38 -13.10 -4.68 -12.88
CA PHE A 38 -13.94 -3.87 -12.02
C PHE A 38 -15.17 -3.45 -12.82
N GLY A 39 -16.37 -3.70 -12.29
CA GLY A 39 -17.60 -3.19 -12.89
C GLY A 39 -17.53 -1.66 -13.03
N SER A 40 -17.54 -1.18 -14.28
CA SER A 40 -17.67 0.23 -14.72
C SER A 40 -16.73 1.32 -14.16
N ALA A 41 -15.85 1.02 -13.20
CA ALA A 41 -14.91 2.00 -12.66
C ALA A 41 -13.63 2.13 -13.52
N PRO A 42 -13.05 3.33 -13.70
CA PRO A 42 -11.87 3.56 -14.56
C PRO A 42 -10.53 3.09 -13.95
N LEU A 43 -10.56 2.25 -12.91
CA LEU A 43 -9.39 1.69 -12.23
C LEU A 43 -9.23 0.23 -12.63
N ALA A 44 -8.08 -0.09 -13.21
CA ALA A 44 -7.67 -1.47 -13.44
C ALA A 44 -6.58 -1.81 -12.42
N LEU A 45 -6.90 -2.66 -11.44
CA LEU A 45 -5.88 -3.30 -10.64
C LEU A 45 -5.25 -4.38 -11.52
N VAL A 46 -4.00 -4.19 -11.94
CA VAL A 46 -3.29 -5.17 -12.76
C VAL A 46 -2.49 -6.03 -11.80
N CYS A 47 -3.00 -7.23 -11.55
CA CYS A 47 -2.29 -8.24 -10.76
C CYS A 47 -1.19 -8.86 -11.65
N VAL A 48 0.06 -8.44 -11.45
CA VAL A 48 1.20 -9.04 -12.15
C VAL A 48 1.62 -10.28 -11.37
N ARG A 49 1.26 -11.47 -11.86
CA ARG A 49 1.66 -12.75 -11.28
C ARG A 49 3.13 -13.03 -11.59
N TRP A 50 4.01 -12.90 -10.60
CA TRP A 50 5.36 -13.48 -10.70
C TRP A 50 5.28 -14.99 -10.38
N VAL A 51 5.49 -15.85 -11.37
CA VAL A 51 5.39 -17.31 -11.21
C VAL A 51 6.68 -17.86 -10.60
N GLY A 52 6.80 -17.74 -9.27
CA GLY A 52 7.65 -18.57 -8.42
C GLY A 52 6.77 -19.63 -7.76
N ARG A 53 6.68 -20.81 -8.39
CA ARG A 53 6.00 -22.05 -7.96
C ARG A 53 5.66 -22.16 -6.46
N LEU A 54 4.37 -22.05 -6.08
CA LEU A 54 3.84 -22.60 -4.81
C LEU A 54 2.34 -22.96 -4.96
N SER A 55 1.99 -24.09 -4.36
CA SER A 55 0.70 -24.79 -4.39
C SER A 55 -0.42 -24.04 -3.65
N TRP A 56 -1.61 -24.00 -4.25
CA TRP A 56 -2.82 -23.38 -3.72
C TRP A 56 -3.49 -24.28 -2.67
N THR A 57 -3.80 -23.71 -1.51
CA THR A 57 -4.79 -24.25 -0.56
C THR A 57 -5.84 -23.17 -0.26
N PRO A 58 -7.13 -23.52 -0.07
CA PRO A 58 -8.24 -22.56 -0.09
C PRO A 58 -8.50 -21.84 1.25
N GLU A 59 -7.67 -22.04 2.28
CA GLU A 59 -8.02 -21.68 3.67
C GLU A 59 -7.41 -20.38 4.21
N LYS A 60 -6.56 -19.68 3.46
CA LYS A 60 -6.02 -18.40 3.97
C LYS A 60 -6.99 -17.24 3.68
N LEU A 61 -7.50 -16.63 4.75
CA LEU A 61 -8.19 -15.35 4.68
C LEU A 61 -7.33 -14.33 3.91
N PRO A 62 -7.92 -13.51 3.02
CA PRO A 62 -7.16 -12.50 2.28
C PRO A 62 -6.55 -11.50 3.25
N LEU A 63 -5.30 -11.10 2.98
CA LEU A 63 -4.62 -10.08 3.77
C LEU A 63 -5.31 -8.73 3.64
N ILE A 64 -5.72 -8.36 2.42
CA ILE A 64 -6.49 -7.15 2.15
C ILE A 64 -7.82 -7.55 1.53
N ARG A 65 -8.93 -6.98 2.00
CA ARG A 65 -10.25 -7.11 1.38
C ARG A 65 -10.96 -5.77 1.31
N LEU A 66 -11.33 -5.37 0.10
CA LEU A 66 -12.22 -4.26 -0.19
C LEU A 66 -13.60 -4.84 -0.48
N ASP A 67 -14.61 -4.39 0.27
CA ASP A 67 -15.99 -4.84 0.13
C ASP A 67 -16.87 -3.66 -0.27
N ARG A 68 -17.17 -3.56 -1.58
CA ARG A 68 -18.00 -2.53 -2.21
C ARG A 68 -17.64 -1.11 -1.78
N VAL A 69 -16.35 -0.81 -1.76
CA VAL A 69 -15.80 0.45 -1.26
C VAL A 69 -16.12 1.61 -2.20
N SER A 70 -16.80 2.62 -1.66
CA SER A 70 -17.11 3.86 -2.36
C SER A 70 -16.52 5.05 -1.61
N LYS A 71 -16.11 6.07 -2.37
CA LYS A 71 -15.58 7.32 -1.81
C LYS A 71 -16.06 8.51 -2.61
N ASP A 72 -16.65 9.44 -1.87
CA ASP A 72 -17.12 10.73 -2.34
C ASP A 72 -16.37 11.86 -1.62
N TYR A 73 -16.10 12.93 -2.34
CA TYR A 73 -15.67 14.21 -1.76
C TYR A 73 -16.73 15.27 -2.03
N THR A 74 -17.07 16.03 -1.00
CA THR A 74 -18.04 17.12 -1.08
C THR A 74 -17.30 18.44 -1.00
N GLU A 75 -17.46 19.27 -2.02
CA GLU A 75 -16.91 20.63 -2.10
C GLU A 75 -18.08 21.61 -2.32
N GLY A 76 -18.42 22.37 -1.28
CA GLY A 76 -19.60 23.23 -1.27
C GLY A 76 -20.88 22.42 -1.51
N THR A 77 -21.58 22.71 -2.61
CA THR A 77 -22.81 22.01 -3.02
C THR A 77 -22.56 20.84 -3.99
N LYS A 78 -21.32 20.64 -4.45
CA LYS A 78 -21.00 19.58 -5.41
C LYS A 78 -20.43 18.36 -4.69
N THR A 79 -20.99 17.19 -4.98
CA THR A 79 -20.46 15.90 -4.53
C THR A 79 -19.82 15.19 -5.72
N ARG A 80 -18.53 14.84 -5.59
CA ARG A 80 -17.78 14.14 -6.63
C ARG A 80 -17.49 12.70 -6.21
N ALA A 81 -18.00 11.79 -7.02
CA ALA A 81 -17.64 10.38 -7.06
C ALA A 81 -16.16 10.16 -7.38
N VAL A 82 -15.41 9.49 -6.51
CA VAL A 82 -14.03 9.08 -6.83
C VAL A 82 -13.91 7.57 -6.93
N LEU A 83 -14.53 6.83 -6.01
CA LEU A 83 -14.62 5.37 -6.06
C LEU A 83 -16.09 4.94 -5.99
N ARG A 84 -16.45 3.91 -6.74
CA ARG A 84 -17.80 3.37 -6.85
C ARG A 84 -17.74 1.85 -6.68
N GLU A 85 -18.25 1.37 -5.55
CA GLU A 85 -18.41 -0.05 -5.19
C GLU A 85 -17.20 -0.95 -5.48
N ALA A 86 -15.98 -0.42 -5.29
CA ALA A 86 -14.75 -1.14 -5.58
C ALA A 86 -14.60 -2.35 -4.66
N SER A 87 -14.48 -3.54 -5.24
CA SER A 87 -14.30 -4.79 -4.52
C SER A 87 -13.07 -5.52 -5.03
N ALA A 88 -12.20 -5.95 -4.11
CA ALA A 88 -10.98 -6.68 -4.43
C ALA A 88 -10.46 -7.42 -3.20
N THR A 89 -9.63 -8.41 -3.44
CA THR A 89 -8.92 -9.16 -2.41
C THR A 89 -7.47 -9.32 -2.80
N VAL A 90 -6.56 -9.22 -1.83
CA VAL A 90 -5.12 -9.45 -2.02
C VAL A 90 -4.67 -10.44 -0.96
N ALA A 91 -3.97 -11.48 -1.40
CA ALA A 91 -3.43 -12.50 -0.51
C ALA A 91 -2.18 -12.01 0.23
N GLU A 92 -1.86 -12.66 1.34
CA GLU A 92 -0.59 -12.42 2.03
C GLU A 92 0.60 -12.76 1.12
N GLY A 93 1.59 -11.87 1.03
CA GLY A 93 2.78 -12.03 0.19
C GLY A 93 2.57 -11.75 -1.29
N GLU A 94 1.36 -11.33 -1.70
CA GLU A 94 1.07 -10.97 -3.08
C GLU A 94 1.61 -9.58 -3.43
N PHE A 95 2.19 -9.47 -4.63
CA PHE A 95 2.65 -8.20 -5.18
C PHE A 95 1.62 -7.65 -6.18
N VAL A 96 1.12 -6.45 -5.93
CA VAL A 96 0.01 -5.87 -6.68
C VAL A 96 0.38 -4.50 -7.25
N ALA A 97 0.06 -4.29 -8.52
CA ALA A 97 0.21 -3.00 -9.18
C ALA A 97 -1.16 -2.38 -9.48
N ILE A 98 -1.35 -1.11 -9.11
CA ILE A 98 -2.57 -0.35 -9.40
C ILE A 98 -2.30 0.54 -10.61
N ARG A 99 -3.07 0.37 -11.69
CA ARG A 99 -2.90 1.12 -12.94
C ARG A 99 -4.18 1.88 -13.28
N GLY A 100 -4.05 3.03 -13.93
CA GLY A 100 -5.20 3.85 -14.33
C GLY A 100 -4.82 5.27 -14.70
N ARG A 101 -5.72 5.95 -15.44
CA ARG A 101 -5.55 7.34 -15.86
C ARG A 101 -5.33 8.28 -14.67
N SER A 102 -4.67 9.42 -14.88
CA SER A 102 -4.60 10.45 -13.85
C SER A 102 -6.02 10.83 -13.38
N GLY A 103 -6.20 11.02 -12.07
CA GLY A 103 -7.52 11.34 -11.49
C GLY A 103 -8.51 10.18 -11.38
N SER A 104 -8.13 8.94 -11.71
CA SER A 104 -9.00 7.76 -11.60
C SER A 104 -9.27 7.29 -10.16
N GLY A 105 -8.65 7.91 -9.15
CA GLY A 105 -8.86 7.56 -7.73
C GLY A 105 -7.85 6.57 -7.16
N LYS A 106 -6.70 6.33 -7.82
CA LYS A 106 -5.62 5.44 -7.33
C LYS A 106 -5.07 5.90 -5.98
N SER A 107 -4.68 7.16 -5.87
CA SER A 107 -4.18 7.73 -4.63
C SER A 107 -5.26 7.75 -3.54
N THR A 108 -6.53 7.95 -3.91
CA THR A 108 -7.67 7.79 -2.99
C THR A 108 -7.77 6.36 -2.47
N LEU A 109 -7.68 5.36 -3.34
CA LEU A 109 -7.70 3.95 -2.96
C LEU A 109 -6.55 3.60 -2.02
N LEU A 110 -5.34 4.08 -2.33
CA LEU A 110 -4.17 3.90 -1.47
C LEU A 110 -4.36 4.57 -0.10
N ASN A 111 -4.97 5.76 -0.03
CA ASN A 111 -5.27 6.43 1.23
C ASN A 111 -6.34 5.70 2.07
N LEU A 112 -7.29 5.04 1.43
CA LEU A 112 -8.29 4.19 2.10
C LEU A 112 -7.66 2.91 2.65
N LEU A 113 -6.83 2.23 1.85
CA LEU A 113 -6.04 1.08 2.29
C LEU A 113 -5.06 1.46 3.41
N ALA A 114 -4.52 2.68 3.36
CA ALA A 114 -3.70 3.23 4.41
C ALA A 114 -4.49 3.46 5.71
N GLY A 115 -5.83 3.55 5.68
CA GLY A 115 -6.63 4.02 6.81
C GLY A 115 -6.33 5.47 7.21
N ILE A 116 -5.78 6.27 6.28
CA ILE A 116 -5.61 7.73 6.42
C ILE A 116 -6.96 8.40 6.20
N ASP A 117 -7.65 7.99 5.13
CA ASP A 117 -9.00 8.40 4.82
C ASP A 117 -9.97 7.24 5.08
N LEU A 118 -11.27 7.54 5.18
CA LEU A 118 -12.32 6.55 5.37
C LEU A 118 -13.22 6.46 4.14
N PRO A 119 -13.72 5.25 3.82
CA PRO A 119 -14.69 5.09 2.75
C PRO A 119 -16.00 5.81 3.12
N THR A 120 -16.70 6.34 2.11
CA THR A 120 -18.05 6.88 2.30
C THR A 120 -19.07 5.75 2.45
N ALA A 121 -18.83 4.61 1.78
CA ALA A 121 -19.60 3.38 1.93
C ALA A 121 -18.73 2.15 1.67
N GLY A 122 -19.15 0.99 2.16
CA GLY A 122 -18.38 -0.26 2.10
C GLY A 122 -17.33 -0.38 3.21
N ASP A 123 -16.61 -1.49 3.22
CA ASP A 123 -15.64 -1.82 4.26
C ASP A 123 -14.24 -2.10 3.69
N VAL A 124 -13.21 -1.66 4.41
CA VAL A 124 -11.80 -1.95 4.11
C VAL A 124 -11.21 -2.81 5.22
N TRP A 125 -10.71 -3.99 4.86
CA TRP A 125 -10.14 -4.96 5.80
C TRP A 125 -8.66 -5.18 5.51
N ILE A 126 -7.84 -5.18 6.56
CA ILE A 126 -6.42 -5.56 6.50
C ILE A 126 -6.09 -6.47 7.67
N GLY A 127 -5.54 -7.66 7.41
CA GLY A 127 -5.15 -8.63 8.44
C GLY A 127 -6.30 -9.00 9.38
N GLY A 128 -7.53 -9.06 8.87
CA GLY A 128 -8.74 -9.32 9.65
C GLY A 128 -9.30 -8.12 10.43
N ALA A 129 -8.63 -6.96 10.43
CA ALA A 129 -9.15 -5.73 11.06
C ALA A 129 -9.90 -4.86 10.02
N CYS A 130 -11.13 -4.44 10.37
CA CYS A 130 -11.91 -3.50 9.55
C CYS A 130 -11.54 -2.06 9.88
N LEU A 131 -10.83 -1.38 8.98
CA LEU A 131 -10.23 -0.07 9.23
C LEU A 131 -11.27 1.00 9.55
N ASN A 132 -12.40 1.01 8.84
CA ASN A 132 -13.46 2.00 9.03
C ASN A 132 -14.28 1.79 10.31
N ARG A 133 -14.09 0.69 11.03
CA ARG A 133 -14.70 0.42 12.34
C ARG A 133 -13.75 0.69 13.50
N LEU A 134 -12.47 0.95 13.22
CA LEU A 134 -11.50 1.34 14.23
C LEU A 134 -11.66 2.83 14.61
N SER A 135 -11.49 3.13 15.90
CA SER A 135 -11.42 4.51 16.37
C SER A 135 -10.23 5.24 15.72
N PRO A 136 -10.25 6.59 15.63
CA PRO A 136 -9.15 7.34 15.03
C PRO A 136 -7.78 7.00 15.64
N ARG A 137 -7.72 6.83 16.96
CA ARG A 137 -6.49 6.41 17.67
C ARG A 137 -6.08 4.99 17.30
N ALA A 138 -7.02 4.04 17.27
CA ALA A 138 -6.72 2.66 16.91
C ALA A 138 -6.24 2.53 15.46
N ARG A 139 -6.81 3.32 14.52
CA ARG A 139 -6.30 3.38 13.14
C ARG A 139 -4.87 3.92 13.08
N THR A 140 -4.55 4.96 13.84
CA THR A 140 -3.19 5.51 13.87
C THR A 140 -2.17 4.47 14.37
N LEU A 141 -2.50 3.73 15.42
CA LEU A 141 -1.65 2.64 15.91
C LEU A 141 -1.56 1.51 14.88
N PHE A 142 -2.67 1.14 14.25
CA PHE A 142 -2.68 0.13 13.19
C PHE A 142 -1.74 0.50 12.03
N ARG A 143 -1.80 1.76 11.56
CA ARG A 143 -0.88 2.27 10.52
C ARG A 143 0.57 2.16 10.93
N ARG A 144 0.88 2.60 12.16
CA ARG A 144 2.23 2.55 12.72
C ARG A 144 2.79 1.12 12.76
N ASP A 145 1.96 0.16 13.12
CA ASP A 145 2.41 -1.21 13.45
C ASP A 145 2.36 -2.17 12.25
N HIS A 146 1.54 -1.89 11.22
CA HIS A 146 1.27 -2.83 10.12
C HIS A 146 1.50 -2.29 8.72
N LEU A 147 1.67 -0.97 8.53
CA LEU A 147 1.73 -0.38 7.19
C LEU A 147 3.02 0.43 7.00
N GLY A 148 3.70 0.18 5.87
CA GLY A 148 4.80 1.01 5.37
C GLY A 148 4.36 1.82 4.15
N PHE A 149 4.78 3.08 4.08
CA PHE A 149 4.48 3.97 2.95
C PHE A 149 5.74 4.42 2.26
N ILE A 150 5.72 4.40 0.93
CA ILE A 150 6.71 5.06 0.08
C ILE A 150 5.95 6.05 -0.79
N PHE A 151 6.29 7.33 -0.67
CA PHE A 151 5.66 8.41 -1.40
C PHE A 151 6.40 8.69 -2.71
N GLN A 152 5.67 9.20 -3.71
CA GLN A 152 6.25 9.57 -4.99
C GLN A 152 7.24 10.74 -4.85
N PHE A 153 6.94 11.68 -3.96
CA PHE A 153 7.87 12.73 -3.53
C PHE A 153 8.49 12.34 -2.20
N PHE A 154 9.77 12.66 -2.00
CA PHE A 154 10.50 12.34 -0.78
C PHE A 154 9.91 13.12 0.40
N ASN A 155 9.09 12.44 1.21
CA ASN A 155 8.51 13.01 2.43
C ASN A 155 9.46 12.84 3.62
N LEU A 156 10.72 13.23 3.44
CA LEU A 156 11.75 13.21 4.48
C LEU A 156 11.67 14.49 5.30
N ILE A 157 12.02 14.39 6.59
CA ILE A 157 12.16 15.56 7.46
C ILE A 157 13.51 16.21 7.12
N PRO A 158 13.53 17.46 6.59
CA PRO A 158 14.75 18.06 6.03
C PRO A 158 15.85 18.32 7.08
N THR A 159 15.46 18.43 8.35
CA THR A 159 16.38 18.69 9.46
C THR A 159 17.02 17.42 10.01
N LEU A 160 16.67 16.24 9.49
CA LEU A 160 17.15 14.94 9.96
C LEU A 160 18.05 14.29 8.91
N THR A 161 19.06 13.53 9.35
CA THR A 161 19.88 12.70 8.44
C THR A 161 19.05 11.57 7.83
N ALA A 162 19.61 10.87 6.83
CA ALA A 162 18.95 9.69 6.27
C ALA A 162 18.75 8.61 7.34
N GLN A 163 19.75 8.38 8.20
CA GLN A 163 19.62 7.44 9.31
C GLN A 163 18.53 7.87 10.29
N GLU A 164 18.48 9.15 10.66
CA GLU A 164 17.46 9.65 11.59
C GLU A 164 16.04 9.53 11.02
N ASN A 165 15.85 9.79 9.72
CA ASN A 165 14.57 9.59 9.05
C ASN A 165 14.13 8.12 9.04
N VAL A 166 15.05 7.17 8.85
CA VAL A 166 14.75 5.72 8.87
C VAL A 166 14.57 5.20 10.29
N GLN A 167 15.26 5.78 11.27
CA GLN A 167 15.21 5.41 12.68
C GLN A 167 13.91 5.87 13.36
N LEU A 168 13.44 7.07 13.05
CA LEU A 168 12.33 7.72 13.74
C LEU A 168 11.06 6.84 13.86
N PRO A 169 10.58 6.14 12.81
CA PRO A 169 9.40 5.27 12.92
C PRO A 169 9.57 4.14 13.94
N ALA A 170 10.78 3.62 14.13
CA ALA A 170 11.07 2.55 15.09
C ALA A 170 11.17 3.07 16.55
N GLU A 171 11.39 4.38 16.75
CA GLU A 171 11.42 5.00 18.07
C GLU A 171 10.02 5.35 18.59
N LEU A 172 9.08 5.72 17.69
CA LEU A 172 7.72 6.16 18.06
C LEU A 172 6.92 5.17 18.94
N PRO A 173 7.09 3.84 18.83
CA PRO A 173 6.48 2.89 19.77
C PRO A 173 7.09 2.87 21.17
N GLY A 174 8.14 3.67 21.44
CA GLY A 174 8.89 3.68 22.70
C GLY A 174 10.03 2.65 22.76
N GLY A 175 10.53 2.19 21.60
CA GLY A 175 11.61 1.20 21.53
C GLY A 175 12.98 1.77 21.94
N PRO A 176 13.95 0.90 22.31
CA PRO A 176 15.30 1.36 22.66
C PRO A 176 15.98 2.04 21.47
N ARG A 177 16.39 3.29 21.65
CA ARG A 177 17.07 4.11 20.62
C ARG A 177 18.25 3.39 19.95
N ARG A 178 19.04 2.64 20.72
CA ARG A 178 20.18 1.88 20.21
C ARG A 178 19.78 0.77 19.24
N GLU A 179 18.68 0.07 19.52
CA GLU A 179 18.17 -0.97 18.63
C GLU A 179 17.59 -0.37 17.36
N ALA A 180 16.86 0.74 17.47
CA ALA A 180 16.32 1.48 16.33
C ALA A 180 17.44 1.98 15.40
N ALA A 181 18.51 2.54 15.95
CA ALA A 181 19.68 2.97 15.19
C ALA A 181 20.37 1.80 14.46
N GLY A 182 20.55 0.66 15.14
CA GLY A 182 21.13 -0.54 14.53
C GLY A 182 20.29 -1.06 13.35
N ARG A 183 18.96 -1.10 13.50
CA ARG A 183 18.03 -1.48 12.42
C ARG A 183 18.06 -0.49 11.27
N ALA A 184 18.05 0.81 11.55
CA ALA A 184 18.09 1.85 10.53
C ALA A 184 19.36 1.73 9.67
N ARG A 185 20.52 1.52 10.32
CA ARG A 185 21.79 1.31 9.62
C ARG A 185 21.78 0.06 8.73
N ALA A 186 21.24 -1.05 9.22
CA ALA A 186 21.12 -2.28 8.43
C ALA A 186 20.19 -2.12 7.22
N LEU A 187 19.09 -1.36 7.36
CA LEU A 187 18.19 -1.05 6.25
C LEU A 187 18.85 -0.13 5.21
N LEU A 188 19.62 0.86 5.66
CA LEU A 188 20.39 1.73 4.76
C LEU A 188 21.44 0.96 3.96
N ASP A 189 22.08 -0.05 4.57
CA ASP A 189 23.01 -0.94 3.90
C ASP A 189 22.32 -1.73 2.77
N GLN A 190 21.15 -2.32 3.06
CA GLN A 190 20.39 -3.09 2.07
C GLN A 190 19.98 -2.28 0.83
N VAL A 191 19.80 -0.96 0.98
CA VAL A 191 19.47 -0.06 -0.15
C VAL A 191 20.68 0.69 -0.70
N GLY A 192 21.91 0.38 -0.25
CA GLY A 192 23.15 0.97 -0.74
C GLY A 192 23.36 2.43 -0.34
N LEU A 193 22.83 2.86 0.80
CA LEU A 193 22.86 4.25 1.29
C LEU A 193 23.63 4.43 2.61
N LEU A 194 24.50 3.48 2.99
CA LEU A 194 25.33 3.61 4.19
C LEU A 194 26.20 4.87 4.21
N ASP A 195 26.70 5.30 3.05
CA ASP A 195 27.54 6.50 2.93
C ASP A 195 26.76 7.81 3.12
N ARG A 196 25.43 7.73 3.25
CA ARG A 196 24.51 8.85 3.48
C ARG A 196 23.87 8.84 4.87
N ALA A 197 24.25 7.88 5.73
CA ALA A 197 23.70 7.68 7.07
C ALA A 197 23.96 8.88 8.00
#